data_AF-A0A2D9H0Y3-F1
#
_entry.id   AF-A0A2D9H0Y3-F1
#
_cell.length_a   1.000
_cell.length_b   1.000
_cell.length_c   1.000
_cell.angle_alpha   90.00
_cell.angle_beta   90.00
_cell.angle_gamma   90.00
#
_symmetry.space_group_name_H-M   'P 1'
#
loop_
_entity.id
_entity.type
_entity.pdbx_description
1 polymer ?
#
loop_
_entity_poly.entity_id
_entity_poly.type
_entity_poly.pdbx_seq_one_letter_code
_entity_poly.pdbx_strand_id
1 'polypeptide(L)' 'MQHDAIPSELPRAPFDLNDFARRAVLAGIHQAVDDPSEMKFRIMLARDCGHLTDTQAREMIVAHKLEAA' A
#
# COMPACT_ATOMS: atom_id res chain seq x y z
N MET A 1 24.86 -10.49 40.94
CA MET A 1 23.79 -10.49 39.92
C MET A 1 24.46 -10.15 38.59
N GLN A 2 24.54 -11.11 37.68
CA GLN A 2 25.01 -10.87 36.31
C GLN A 2 23.90 -10.12 35.57
N HIS A 3 24.22 -8.97 34.99
CA HIS A 3 23.31 -8.28 34.07
C HIS A 3 23.51 -8.94 32.70
N ASP A 4 22.53 -9.72 32.25
CA ASP A 4 22.48 -10.15 30.86
C ASP A 4 22.37 -8.90 29.98
N ALA A 5 23.36 -8.70 29.12
CA ALA A 5 23.34 -7.64 28.13
C ALA A 5 22.18 -7.90 27.17
N ILE A 6 21.17 -7.02 27.16
CA ILE A 6 20.13 -7.03 26.12
C ILE A 6 20.86 -6.80 24.79
N PRO A 7 20.71 -7.68 23.78
CA PRO A 7 21.31 -7.46 22.47
C PRO A 7 20.72 -6.16 21.90
N SER A 8 21.52 -5.08 21.89
CA SER A 8 20.97 -3.73 21.73
C SER A 8 20.62 -3.35 20.29
N GLU A 9 20.90 -4.19 19.30
CA GLU A 9 20.72 -3.81 17.91
C GLU A 9 20.17 -4.98 17.11
N LEU A 10 18.84 -5.09 17.06
CA LEU A 10 18.20 -5.71 15.89
C LEU A 10 18.73 -4.95 14.65
N PRO A 11 19.22 -5.64 13.60
CA PRO A 11 19.66 -4.97 12.39
C PRO A 11 18.48 -4.17 11.83
N ARG A 12 18.53 -2.84 11.99
CA ARG A 12 17.56 -1.94 11.37
C ARG A 12 17.92 -1.91 9.90
N ALA A 13 17.18 -2.70 9.11
CA ALA A 13 17.20 -2.54 7.66
C ALA A 13 17.01 -1.04 7.33
N PRO A 14 17.73 -0.49 6.34
CA PRO A 14 17.53 0.89 5.94
C PRO A 14 16.07 1.11 5.57
N PHE A 15 15.51 2.24 5.97
CA PHE A 15 14.13 2.59 5.66
C PHE A 15 13.98 2.83 4.16
N ASP A 16 13.08 2.08 3.53
CA ASP A 16 12.72 2.26 2.13
C ASP A 16 11.51 3.22 2.02
N LEU A 17 11.80 4.47 1.65
CA LEU A 17 10.78 5.49 1.47
C LEU A 17 9.79 5.16 0.35
N ASN A 18 10.25 4.51 -0.73
CA ASN A 18 9.39 4.17 -1.86
C ASN A 18 8.43 3.05 -1.50
N ASP A 19 8.91 2.02 -0.79
CA ASP A 19 8.05 0.96 -0.29
C ASP A 19 7.04 1.51 0.73
N PHE A 20 7.49 2.37 1.64
CA PHE A 20 6.60 3.02 2.59
C PHE A 20 5.49 3.82 1.90
N ALA A 21 5.83 4.67 0.92
CA ALA A 21 4.87 5.46 0.18
C ALA A 21 3.86 4.57 -0.56
N ARG A 22 4.34 3.51 -1.22
CA ARG A 22 3.48 2.52 -1.89
C ARG A 22 2.50 1.87 -0.90
N ARG A 23 2.97 1.45 0.27
CA ARG A 23 2.12 0.82 1.30
C ARG A 23 1.09 1.80 1.88
N ALA A 24 1.45 3.07 2.05
CA ALA A 24 0.51 4.10 2.47
C ALA A 24 -0.60 4.33 1.45
N VAL A 25 -0.27 4.38 0.16
CA VAL A 25 -1.25 4.50 -0.94
C VAL A 25 -2.21 3.30 -0.96
N LEU A 26 -1.69 2.08 -0.87
CA LEU A 26 -2.50 0.87 -0.82
C LEU A 26 -3.46 0.86 0.38
N ALA A 27 -2.98 1.27 1.55
CA ALA A 27 -3.83 1.40 2.73
C ALA A 27 -4.95 2.43 2.50
N GLY A 28 -4.65 3.57 1.86
CA GLY A 28 -5.63 4.57 1.49
C GLY A 28 -6.69 4.07 0.51
N ILE A 29 -6.33 3.23 -0.45
CA ILE A 29 -7.29 2.56 -1.35
C ILE A 29 -8.23 1.65 -0.55
N HIS A 30 -7.69 0.81 0.34
CA HIS A 30 -8.52 -0.11 1.13
C HIS A 30 -9.46 0.58 2.11
N GLN A 31 -9.12 1.79 2.58
CA GLN A 31 -10.01 2.59 3.42
C GLN A 31 -11.25 3.10 2.66
N ALA A 32 -11.21 3.17 1.32
CA ALA A 32 -12.34 3.61 0.51
C ALA A 32 -13.29 2.46 0.14
N VAL A 33 -13.18 1.28 0.76
CA VAL A 33 -13.96 0.08 0.38
C VAL A 33 -15.47 0.28 0.38
N ASP A 34 -15.99 1.18 1.21
CA ASP A 34 -17.43 1.48 1.31
C ASP A 34 -17.92 2.46 0.23
N ASP A 35 -17.03 3.05 -0.55
CA ASP A 35 -17.32 3.94 -1.68
C ASP A 35 -16.61 3.43 -2.95
N PRO A 36 -17.32 2.64 -3.79
CA PRO A 36 -16.75 2.06 -5.01
C PRO A 36 -16.15 3.08 -5.98
N SER A 37 -16.77 4.25 -6.13
CA SER A 37 -16.30 5.28 -7.06
C SER A 37 -15.04 5.96 -6.53
N GLU A 38 -14.98 6.27 -5.24
CA GLU A 38 -13.76 6.78 -4.59
C GLU A 38 -12.64 5.74 -4.60
N MET A 39 -12.94 4.47 -4.32
CA MET A 39 -11.96 3.39 -4.36
C MET A 39 -11.36 3.24 -5.75
N LYS A 40 -12.19 3.24 -6.79
CA LYS A 40 -11.76 3.20 -8.19
C LYS A 40 -10.91 4.41 -8.55
N PHE A 41 -11.34 5.61 -8.14
CA PHE A 41 -10.58 6.84 -8.35
C PHE A 41 -9.18 6.75 -7.73
N ARG A 42 -9.07 6.29 -6.47
CA ARG A 42 -7.76 6.13 -5.80
C ARG A 42 -6.87 5.09 -6.47
N ILE A 43 -7.43 3.99 -6.98
CA ILE A 43 -6.67 2.99 -7.76
C ILE A 43 -6.11 3.62 -9.04
N MET A 44 -6.94 4.37 -9.77
CA MET A 44 -6.53 5.04 -11.01
C MET A 44 -5.47 6.11 -10.74
N LEU A 45 -5.65 6.91 -9.69
CA LEU A 45 -4.65 7.90 -9.29
C LEU A 45 -3.31 7.25 -8.88
N ALA A 46 -3.35 6.16 -8.13
CA ALA A 46 -2.15 5.42 -7.74
C ALA A 46 -1.39 4.85 -8.96
N ARG A 47 -2.10 4.42 -10.00
CA ARG A 47 -1.53 4.04 -11.29
C ARG A 47 -0.89 5.24 -12.00
N ASP A 48 -1.61 6.35 -12.15
CA ASP A 48 -1.11 7.52 -12.86
C ASP A 48 0.11 8.16 -12.16
N CYS A 49 0.21 8.02 -10.85
CA CYS A 49 1.39 8.42 -10.05
C CYS A 49 2.53 7.37 -10.05
N GLY A 50 2.36 6.22 -10.68
CA GLY A 50 3.38 5.16 -10.79
C GLY A 50 3.56 4.30 -9.53
N HIS A 51 2.62 4.35 -8.58
CA HIS A 51 2.62 3.47 -7.40
C HIS A 51 2.01 2.09 -7.70
N LEU A 52 1.20 2.00 -8.75
CA LEU A 52 0.68 0.76 -9.32
C LEU A 52 1.06 0.65 -10.80
N THR A 53 1.31 -0.57 -11.26
CA THR A 53 1.33 -0.85 -12.70
C THR A 53 -0.09 -0.94 -13.26
N ASP A 54 -0.24 -0.81 -14.57
CA ASP A 54 -1.51 -1.01 -15.27
C ASP A 54 -2.15 -2.37 -14.94
N THR A 55 -1.32 -3.43 -14.86
CA THR A 55 -1.77 -4.77 -14.48
C THR A 55 -2.30 -4.81 -13.05
N GLN A 56 -1.56 -4.24 -12.08
CA GLN A 56 -1.98 -4.23 -10.68
C GLN A 56 -3.28 -3.43 -10.47
N ALA A 57 -3.38 -2.26 -11.11
CA ALA A 57 -4.60 -1.46 -11.05
C ALA A 57 -5.81 -2.22 -11.62
N ARG A 58 -5.63 -2.89 -12.76
CA ARG A 58 -6.67 -3.72 -13.37
C ARG A 58 -7.08 -4.89 -12.48
N GLU A 59 -6.12 -5.61 -11.89
CA GLU A 59 -6.39 -6.71 -10.97
C GLU A 59 -7.21 -6.24 -9.75
N MET A 60 -6.87 -5.08 -9.18
CA MET A 60 -7.62 -4.50 -8.07
C MET A 60 -9.05 -4.12 -8.48
N ILE A 61 -9.24 -3.49 -9.65
CA ILE A 61 -10.57 -3.13 -10.16
C ILE A 61 -11.47 -4.37 -10.30
N VAL A 62 -10.94 -5.46 -10.87
CA VAL A 62 -11.68 -6.72 -11.04
C VAL A 62 -11.94 -7.40 -9.69
N ALA A 63 -10.95 -7.46 -8.80
CA ALA A 63 -11.08 -8.09 -7.49
C ALA A 63 -12.17 -7.41 -6.63
N HIS A 64 -12.29 -6.09 -6.75
CA HIS A 64 -13.28 -5.29 -6.02
C HIS A 64 -14.58 -5.03 -6.81
N LYS A 65 -14.73 -5.59 -8.02
CA LYS A 65 -15.92 -5.44 -8.89
C LYS A 65 -16.27 -3.98 -9.23
N LEU A 66 -15.25 -3.18 -9.54
CA LEU A 66 -15.36 -1.73 -9.75
C LEU A 66 -15.52 -1.36 -11.24
N GLU A 67 -15.79 -2.32 -12.13
CA GLU A 67 -15.81 -2.08 -13.58
C GLU A 67 -16.87 -1.04 -13.98
N ALA A 68 -18.03 -1.05 -13.33
CA ALA A 68 -19.15 -0.16 -13.59
C ALA A 68 -19.21 1.09 -12.70
N ALA A 69 -18.30 1.21 -11.72
CA ALA A 69 -18.26 2.32 -10.76
C ALA A 69 -17.62 3.61 -11.32
#